data_AF-A0A961AJK2-F1
#
_entry.id   AF-A0A961AJK2-F1
#
_cell.length_a   1.000
_cell.length_b   1.000
_cell.length_c   1.000
_cell.angle_alpha   90.00
_cell.angle_beta   90.00
_cell.angle_gamma   90.00
#
_symmetry.space_group_name_H-M   'P 1'
#
loop_
_entity.id
_entity.type
_entity.pdbx_description
1 polymer ?
#
loop_
_entity_poly.entity_id
_entity_poly.type
_entity_poly.pdbx_seq_one_letter_code
_entity_poly.pdbx_strand_id
1 'polypeptide(L)' 'MAKTLCDWSKKDISDEFDRLCRITTSPEFVCRKCARCACAARHLCKPKRLENRQATAAATPSLLTPAASW' A
#
# COMPACT_ATOMS: atom_id res chain seq x y z
N MET A 1 -8.14 -24.02 -2.20
CA MET A 1 -7.75 -22.68 -2.68
C MET A 1 -7.02 -21.94 -1.57
N ALA A 2 -5.93 -21.24 -1.87
CA ALA A 2 -5.30 -20.35 -0.88
C ALA A 2 -6.20 -19.13 -0.64
N LYS A 3 -6.35 -18.70 0.63
CA LYS A 3 -7.10 -17.49 0.97
C LYS A 3 -6.47 -16.28 0.30
N THR A 4 -7.29 -15.43 -0.33
CA THR A 4 -6.78 -14.17 -0.85
C THR A 4 -6.61 -13.16 0.28
N LEU A 5 -5.89 -12.07 -0.02
CA LEU A 5 -5.97 -10.76 0.61
C LEU A 5 -7.35 -10.46 1.17
N CYS A 6 -8.34 -10.68 0.31
CA CYS A 6 -9.72 -10.32 0.50
C CYS A 6 -10.49 -11.20 1.50
N ASP A 7 -9.93 -12.33 1.92
CA ASP A 7 -10.61 -13.29 2.80
C ASP A 7 -10.02 -13.33 4.21
N TRP A 8 -8.99 -12.51 4.48
CA TRP A 8 -8.37 -12.44 5.80
C TRP A 8 -9.32 -11.87 6.84
N SER A 9 -9.45 -12.59 7.95
CA SER A 9 -10.12 -12.14 9.17
C SER A 9 -9.19 -11.26 10.01
N LYS A 10 -9.73 -10.65 11.08
CA LYS A 10 -8.92 -9.87 12.04
C LYS A 10 -7.79 -10.70 12.68
N LYS A 11 -8.04 -12.00 12.90
CA LYS A 11 -7.02 -12.92 13.42
C LYS A 11 -5.92 -13.15 12.39
N ASP A 12 -6.29 -13.53 11.16
CA ASP A 12 -5.31 -13.72 10.06
C ASP A 12 -4.43 -12.45 9.86
N ILE A 13 -5.02 -11.26 9.98
CA ILE A 13 -4.28 -9.98 9.90
C ILE A 13 -3.28 -9.81 11.06
N SER A 14 -3.65 -10.24 12.27
CA SER A 14 -2.81 -10.09 13.47
C SER A 14 -1.68 -11.11 13.48
N ASP A 15 -1.98 -12.37 13.17
CA ASP A 15 -1.00 -13.46 13.08
C ASP A 15 0.02 -13.21 11.95
N GLU A 16 -0.43 -12.64 10.83
CA GLU A 16 0.37 -12.54 9.60
C GLU A 16 0.67 -11.08 9.21
N PHE A 17 0.76 -10.19 10.20
CA PHE A 17 0.88 -8.73 9.99
C PHE A 17 2.12 -8.33 9.17
N ASP A 18 3.27 -8.96 9.43
CA ASP A 18 4.50 -8.74 8.64
C ASP A 18 4.30 -9.04 7.14
N ARG A 19 3.56 -10.10 6.84
CA ARG A 19 3.25 -10.48 5.46
C ARG A 19 2.29 -9.49 4.82
N LEU A 20 1.29 -9.02 5.57
CA LEU A 20 0.42 -7.93 5.14
C LEU A 20 1.24 -6.70 4.76
N CYS A 21 2.16 -6.26 5.63
CA CYS A 21 3.05 -5.13 5.36
C CYS A 21 3.84 -5.33 4.06
N ARG A 22 4.45 -6.49 3.85
CA ARG A 22 5.19 -6.78 2.60
C ARG A 22 4.31 -6.71 1.35
N ILE A 23 3.07 -7.19 1.43
CA ILE A 23 2.11 -7.15 0.32
C ILE A 23 1.67 -5.71 0.02
N THR A 24 1.53 -4.87 1.05
CA THR A 24 1.00 -3.50 0.93
C THR A 24 2.07 -2.42 0.79
N THR A 25 3.35 -2.71 1.02
CA THR A 25 4.46 -1.74 0.92
C THR A 25 4.56 -1.10 -0.47
N SER A 26 4.28 -1.87 -1.52
CA SER A 26 4.41 -1.44 -2.90
C SER A 26 3.18 -1.86 -3.71
N PRO A 27 2.00 -1.27 -3.46
CA PRO A 27 0.76 -1.73 -4.05
C PRO A 27 0.67 -1.28 -5.51
N GLU A 28 0.37 -2.22 -6.40
CA GLU A 28 0.12 -1.97 -7.82
C GLU A 28 -1.34 -2.25 -8.21
N PHE A 29 -2.07 -2.93 -7.32
CA PHE A 29 -3.45 -3.34 -7.54
C PHE A 29 -4.32 -2.96 -6.35
N VAL A 30 -5.58 -2.62 -6.65
CA VAL A 30 -6.65 -2.40 -5.68
C VAL A 30 -7.83 -3.31 -5.98
N CYS A 31 -8.50 -3.82 -4.95
CA CYS A 31 -9.69 -4.63 -5.10
C CYS A 31 -10.91 -3.72 -5.30
N ARG A 32 -11.65 -3.89 -6.41
CA ARG A 32 -12.86 -3.11 -6.69
C ARG A 32 -14.01 -3.34 -5.70
N LYS A 33 -14.00 -4.44 -4.96
CA LYS A 33 -15.09 -4.82 -4.03
C LYS A 33 -14.87 -4.34 -2.60
N CYS A 34 -13.66 -4.47 -2.08
CA CYS A 34 -13.37 -4.24 -0.66
C CYS A 34 -12.20 -3.28 -0.43
N ALA A 35 -11.74 -2.57 -1.46
CA ALA A 35 -10.71 -1.53 -1.42
C ALA A 35 -9.31 -1.94 -0.90
N ARG A 36 -9.08 -3.21 -0.54
CA ARG A 36 -7.74 -3.72 -0.19
C ARG A 36 -6.77 -3.59 -1.36
N CYS A 37 -5.51 -3.28 -1.06
CA CYS A 37 -4.45 -3.12 -2.03
C CYS A 37 -3.38 -4.20 -1.87
N ALA A 38 -2.66 -4.48 -2.96
CA ALA A 38 -1.56 -5.44 -2.97
C ALA A 38 -0.56 -5.15 -4.09
N CYS A 39 0.68 -5.61 -3.91
CA CYS A 39 1.72 -5.58 -4.92
C CYS A 39 1.43 -6.48 -6.14
N ALA A 40 0.58 -7.51 -6.00
CA ALA A 40 0.23 -8.40 -7.09
C ALA A 40 -1.27 -8.76 -7.10
N ALA A 41 -1.84 -8.88 -8.30
CA ALA A 41 -3.26 -9.17 -8.54
C ALA A 41 -3.75 -10.46 -7.85
N ARG A 42 -2.89 -11.49 -7.75
CA ARG A 42 -3.21 -12.79 -7.12
C ARG A 42 -3.64 -12.70 -5.66
N HIS A 43 -3.26 -11.61 -4.99
CA HIS A 43 -3.63 -11.39 -3.59
C HIS A 43 -5.05 -10.82 -3.45
N LEU A 44 -5.77 -10.51 -4.53
CA LEU A 44 -7.08 -9.83 -4.45
C LEU A 44 -8.16 -10.63 -5.18
N CYS A 45 -9.40 -10.56 -4.70
CA CYS A 45 -10.53 -11.27 -5.33
C CYS A 45 -11.07 -10.58 -6.59
N LYS A 46 -10.97 -9.24 -6.70
CA LYS A 46 -11.35 -8.45 -7.89
C LYS A 46 -10.31 -7.36 -8.19
N PRO A 47 -9.08 -7.75 -8.60
CA PRO A 47 -7.99 -6.81 -8.80
C PRO A 47 -8.29 -5.84 -9.94
N LYS A 48 -7.89 -4.59 -9.75
CA LYS A 48 -7.73 -3.56 -10.78
C LYS A 48 -6.36 -2.93 -10.60
N ARG A 49 -5.61 -2.76 -11.70
CA ARG A 49 -4.29 -2.13 -11.67
C ARG A 49 -4.46 -0.65 -11.34
N LEU A 50 -3.55 -0.11 -10.53
CA LEU A 50 -3.48 1.33 -10.27
C LEU A 50 -2.74 1.98 -11.45
N GLU A 51 -3.43 2.78 -12.25
CA GLU A 51 -2.83 3.43 -13.42
C GLU A 51 -1.85 4.57 -13.06
N ASN A 52 -1.84 5.06 -11.82
CA ASN A 52 -1.13 6.28 -11.44
C ASN A 52 -0.22 6.08 -10.23
N ARG A 53 0.80 5.23 -10.36
CA ARG A 53 1.92 5.23 -9.40
C ARG A 53 2.87 6.36 -9.77
N GLN A 54 2.46 7.60 -9.50
CA GLN A 54 3.40 8.71 -9.55
C GLN A 54 4.47 8.42 -8.51
N ALA A 55 5.67 8.10 -8.98
CA ALA A 55 6.85 8.07 -8.15
C ALA A 55 7.09 9.50 -7.68
N THR A 56 6.49 9.90 -6.57
CA THR A 56 6.94 11.05 -5.78
C THR A 56 8.23 10.67 -5.08
N ALA A 57 9.25 10.35 -5.87
CA ALA A 57 10.63 10.56 -5.46
C ALA A 57 10.90 12.05 -5.71
N ALA A 58 11.41 12.73 -4.67
CA ALA A 58 11.76 14.15 -4.61
C ALA A 58 10.64 15.14 -4.24
N ALA A 59 10.19 15.07 -2.99
CA ALA A 59 10.03 16.29 -2.20
C ALA A 59 11.03 16.21 -1.04
N THR A 60 12.30 16.50 -1.33
CA THR A 60 13.23 16.93 -0.30
C THR A 60 12.64 18.21 0.29
N PRO A 61 12.28 18.30 1.59
CA PRO A 61 12.01 19.58 2.18
C PRO A 61 13.34 20.34 2.19
N SER A 62 13.52 21.26 1.25
CA SER A 62 14.61 22.23 1.33
C SER A 62 14.35 23.08 2.56
N LEU A 63 15.07 22.75 3.64
CA LEU A 63 15.21 23.60 4.82
C LEU A 63 15.74 24.95 4.36
N LEU A 64 14.83 25.89 4.10
CA LEU A 64 15.15 27.31 3.96
C LEU A 64 14.57 28.03 5.17
N THR A 65 15.27 27.93 6.28
CA THR A 65 15.34 29.02 7.26
C THR A 65 16.67 29.74 7.04
N PRO A 66 16.63 31.02 6.68
CA PRO A 66 17.56 31.97 7.25
C PRO A 66 16.88 32.73 8.39
N ALA A 67 17.69 32.93 9.42
CA ALA A 67 17.35 33.45 10.72
C ALA A 67 16.59 34.78 10.69
N ALA A 68 15.71 34.92 11.70
CA ALA A 68 15.37 36.21 12.25
C ALA A 68 16.64 37.05 12.42
N SER A 69 16.68 38.16 11.72
CA SER A 69 17.46 39.34 12.08
C SER A 69 16.42 40.44 12.20
N TRP A 70 16.56 41.28 13.23
CA TRP A 70 15.86 42.52 13.64
C TRP A 70 14.33 42.62 13.52
#